data_AF-A0A1G3RMA1-F1
#
_entry.id   AF-A0A1G3RMA1-F1
#
_cell.length_a   1.000
_cell.length_b   1.000
_cell.length_c   1.000
_cell.angle_alpha   90.00
_cell.angle_beta   90.00
_cell.angle_gamma   90.00
#
_symmetry.space_group_name_H-M   'P 1'
#
loop_
_entity.id
_entity.type
_entity.pdbx_description
1 polymer ?
#
loop_
_entity_poly.entity_id
_entity_poly.type
_entity_poly.pdbx_seq_one_letter_code
_entity_poly.pdbx_strand_id
1 'polypeptide(L)'
;MNYLILAAGRGSRMGNLSSYLQKCMYPIMGKPFLEWTIGSLVANRCFNVETDRLVLVVGHLQDQIKAFFGDLWCGTPITYIEQTEAIGTAHAVSIGWQACMQAEGTIIIQADVWAEPEFYEDLINHSFPDVLSVHRHVCSRRHDERVDLSDGRITKAWKGTSPYVECGIWKFSPTLVRWMMKRKDDEYRALASVQAAIEAGLPVGSVERKRWIHLGGTEPTVQANLKQVTRFLMDRATP
;
A
#
# COMPACT_ATOMS: atom_id res chain seq x y z
N MET A 1 3.71 13.18 10.59
CA MET A 1 2.83 12.18 9.95
C MET A 1 3.52 10.83 10.00
N ASN A 2 2.74 9.75 10.04
CA ASN A 2 3.28 8.40 9.94
C ASN A 2 3.12 7.86 8.51
N TYR A 3 4.17 7.23 7.98
CA TYR A 3 4.16 6.50 6.71
C TYR A 3 4.46 5.03 6.99
N LEU A 4 3.49 4.18 6.69
CA LEU A 4 3.56 2.75 6.98
C LEU A 4 3.60 1.94 5.68
N ILE A 5 4.69 1.24 5.44
CA ILE A 5 4.86 0.37 4.27
C ILE A 5 4.66 -1.09 4.68
N LEU A 6 3.72 -1.78 4.04
CA LEU A 6 3.39 -3.18 4.30
C LEU A 6 4.19 -4.08 3.35
N ALA A 7 5.32 -4.59 3.83
CA ALA A 7 6.30 -5.38 3.07
C ALA A 7 6.48 -6.83 3.58
N ALA A 8 5.58 -7.31 4.44
CA ALA A 8 5.70 -8.63 5.07
C ALA A 8 5.23 -9.80 4.19
N GLY A 9 4.45 -9.53 3.14
CA GLY A 9 3.79 -10.56 2.34
C GLY A 9 4.76 -11.43 1.54
N ARG A 10 4.43 -12.72 1.38
CA ARG A 10 5.24 -13.69 0.63
C ARG A 10 5.24 -13.46 -0.88
N GLY A 11 4.19 -12.85 -1.44
CA GLY A 11 4.08 -12.69 -2.89
C GLY A 11 3.89 -14.01 -3.65
N SER A 12 3.13 -14.96 -3.09
CA SER A 12 2.93 -16.33 -3.62
C SER A 12 2.56 -16.42 -5.10
N ARG A 13 1.89 -15.40 -5.64
CA ARG A 13 1.53 -15.29 -7.08
C ARG A 13 2.76 -15.20 -8.00
N MET A 14 3.94 -14.87 -7.49
CA MET A 14 5.21 -14.92 -8.24
C MET A 14 5.81 -16.32 -8.37
N GLY A 15 5.13 -17.35 -7.84
CA GLY A 15 5.60 -18.74 -7.92
C GLY A 15 6.94 -18.94 -7.21
N ASN A 16 7.82 -19.74 -7.82
CA ASN A 16 9.13 -20.11 -7.23
C ASN A 16 10.04 -18.92 -6.95
N LEU A 17 9.85 -17.79 -7.63
CA LEU A 17 10.62 -16.57 -7.36
C LEU A 17 10.45 -16.11 -5.90
N SER A 18 9.24 -16.30 -5.34
CA SER A 18 8.95 -15.93 -3.95
C SER A 18 9.69 -16.76 -2.90
N SER A 19 10.34 -17.88 -3.26
CA SER A 19 11.10 -18.68 -2.28
C SER A 19 12.47 -18.07 -1.95
N TYR A 20 13.03 -17.24 -2.82
CA TYR A 20 14.36 -16.67 -2.66
C TYR A 20 14.44 -15.16 -2.90
N LEU A 21 13.37 -14.52 -3.39
CA LEU A 21 13.32 -13.09 -3.61
C LEU A 21 12.05 -12.50 -2.99
N GLN A 22 12.21 -11.51 -2.12
CA GLN A 22 11.07 -10.73 -1.65
C GLN A 22 10.49 -9.95 -2.84
N LYS A 23 9.18 -10.06 -3.06
CA LYS A 23 8.47 -9.50 -4.22
C LYS A 23 8.72 -8.00 -4.41
N CYS A 24 8.64 -7.21 -3.34
CA CYS A 24 8.91 -5.77 -3.43
C CYS A 24 10.41 -5.47 -3.69
N MET A 25 11.29 -6.46 -3.54
CA MET A 25 12.71 -6.37 -3.87
C MET A 25 13.02 -6.80 -5.31
N TYR A 26 12.00 -7.07 -6.14
CA TYR A 26 12.21 -7.40 -7.55
C TYR A 26 12.99 -6.29 -8.26
N PRO A 27 14.13 -6.60 -8.91
CA PRO A 27 14.98 -5.59 -9.51
C PRO A 27 14.37 -5.06 -10.81
N ILE A 28 14.29 -3.75 -10.93
CA ILE A 28 13.89 -3.01 -12.13
C ILE A 28 14.92 -1.93 -12.38
N MET A 29 15.61 -2.02 -13.52
CA MET A 29 16.70 -1.09 -13.88
C MET A 29 17.79 -1.00 -12.80
N GLY A 30 18.16 -2.16 -12.22
CA GLY A 30 19.21 -2.26 -11.20
C GLY A 30 18.78 -1.84 -9.79
N LYS A 31 17.52 -1.42 -9.60
CA LYS A 31 16.97 -0.98 -8.31
C LYS A 31 15.81 -1.87 -7.86
N PRO A 32 15.68 -2.21 -6.57
CA PRO A 32 14.48 -2.88 -6.06
C PRO A 32 13.22 -2.04 -6.33
N PHE A 33 12.09 -2.66 -6.67
CA PHE A 33 10.83 -1.95 -6.86
C PHE A 33 10.44 -1.08 -5.65
N LEU A 34 10.68 -1.57 -4.43
CA LEU A 34 10.44 -0.84 -3.20
C LEU A 34 11.25 0.47 -3.13
N GLU A 35 12.44 0.53 -3.73
CA GLU A 35 13.23 1.77 -3.80
C GLU A 35 12.51 2.83 -4.64
N TRP A 36 11.88 2.42 -5.75
CA TRP A 36 11.05 3.33 -6.56
C TRP A 36 9.85 3.85 -5.78
N THR A 37 9.21 3.00 -4.97
CA THR A 37 8.08 3.38 -4.12
C THR A 37 8.49 4.35 -3.02
N ILE A 38 9.55 4.03 -2.26
CA ILE A 38 10.04 4.91 -1.18
C ILE A 38 10.58 6.22 -1.77
N GLY A 39 11.32 6.16 -2.88
CA GLY A 39 11.83 7.35 -3.57
C GLY A 39 10.72 8.30 -4.00
N SER A 40 9.63 7.78 -4.58
CA SER A 40 8.48 8.59 -4.96
C SER A 40 7.75 9.17 -3.74
N LEU A 41 7.63 8.37 -2.67
CA LEU A 41 7.07 8.84 -1.41
C LEU A 41 7.90 10.00 -0.85
N VAL A 42 9.21 9.86 -0.66
CA VAL A 42 10.02 10.92 -0.03
C VAL A 42 10.19 12.16 -0.91
N ALA A 43 9.95 12.03 -2.23
CA ALA A 43 9.94 13.15 -3.16
C ALA A 43 8.66 14.00 -3.10
N ASN A 44 7.61 13.56 -2.40
CA ASN A 44 6.39 14.35 -2.24
C ASN A 44 6.65 15.57 -1.33
N ARG A 45 6.01 16.71 -1.65
CA ARG A 45 6.28 17.98 -0.96
C ARG A 45 5.76 18.07 0.46
N CYS A 46 4.89 17.15 0.85
CA CYS A 46 4.36 17.05 2.21
C CYS A 46 5.26 16.20 3.12
N PHE A 47 6.24 15.46 2.58
CA PHE A 47 7.17 14.67 3.37
C PHE A 47 8.24 15.54 4.01
N ASN A 48 8.39 15.44 5.32
CA ASN A 48 9.43 16.10 6.09
C ASN A 48 10.22 15.08 6.91
N VAL A 49 11.47 14.86 6.52
CA VAL A 49 12.38 13.90 7.14
C VAL A 49 12.63 14.11 8.64
N GLU A 50 12.48 15.34 9.14
CA GLU A 50 12.73 15.67 10.55
C GLU A 50 11.53 15.35 11.45
N THR A 51 10.31 15.40 10.90
CA THR A 51 9.06 15.28 11.68
C THR A 51 8.26 14.02 11.35
N ASP A 52 8.49 13.43 10.18
CA ASP A 52 7.76 12.26 9.72
C ASP A 52 8.48 10.96 10.06
N ARG A 53 7.69 9.89 10.16
CA ARG A 53 8.18 8.56 10.51
C ARG A 53 7.91 7.60 9.37
N LEU A 54 8.96 6.96 8.86
CA LEU A 54 8.84 5.88 7.89
C LEU A 54 9.01 4.53 8.60
N VAL A 55 7.95 3.73 8.60
CA VAL A 55 7.91 2.40 9.22
C VAL A 55 7.67 1.35 8.15
N LEU A 56 8.52 0.33 8.09
CA LEU A 56 8.37 -0.82 7.22
C LEU A 56 7.93 -2.03 8.06
N VAL A 57 6.74 -2.53 7.78
CA VAL A 57 6.25 -3.81 8.31
C VAL A 57 6.82 -4.93 7.45
N VAL A 58 7.76 -5.68 7.99
CA VAL A 58 8.53 -6.71 7.29
C VAL A 58 8.19 -8.11 7.81
N GLY A 59 8.54 -9.14 7.06
CA GLY A 59 8.22 -10.53 7.43
C GLY A 59 8.99 -11.50 6.54
N HIS A 60 8.31 -12.12 5.58
CA HIS A 60 8.95 -13.02 4.62
C HIS A 60 10.19 -12.38 3.99
N LEU A 61 11.35 -13.06 4.02
CA LEU A 61 12.63 -12.58 3.47
C LEU A 61 12.99 -11.13 3.88
N GLN A 62 12.62 -10.70 5.10
CA GLN A 62 12.84 -9.35 5.60
C GLN A 62 14.31 -8.90 5.55
N ASP A 63 15.25 -9.83 5.68
CA ASP A 63 16.68 -9.52 5.68
C ASP A 63 17.13 -8.88 4.36
N GLN A 64 16.48 -9.20 3.24
CA GLN A 64 16.77 -8.56 1.95
C GLN A 64 16.41 -7.08 1.97
N ILE A 65 15.29 -6.74 2.60
CA ILE A 65 14.83 -5.35 2.75
C ILE A 65 15.80 -4.61 3.68
N LYS A 66 16.06 -5.16 4.88
CA LYS A 66 16.94 -4.54 5.88
C LYS A 66 18.36 -4.34 5.36
N ALA A 67 18.91 -5.34 4.65
CA ALA A 67 20.26 -5.26 4.09
C ALA A 67 20.39 -4.18 3.00
N PHE A 68 19.34 -3.95 2.21
CA PHE A 68 19.35 -2.93 1.16
C PHE A 68 19.17 -1.51 1.71
N PHE A 69 18.19 -1.31 2.58
CA PHE A 69 17.78 0.02 3.05
C PHE A 69 18.55 0.48 4.29
N GLY A 70 19.01 -0.43 5.14
CA GLY A 70 19.59 -0.11 6.45
C GLY A 70 18.62 0.68 7.35
N ASP A 71 19.14 1.31 8.39
CA ASP A 71 18.33 2.15 9.30
C ASP A 71 18.19 3.60 8.80
N LEU A 72 18.94 3.97 7.76
CA LEU A 72 18.94 5.30 7.15
C LEU A 72 19.12 5.17 5.64
N TRP A 73 18.06 5.51 4.90
CA TRP A 73 18.09 5.47 3.43
C TRP A 73 17.89 6.87 2.84
N CYS A 74 18.86 7.34 2.05
CA CYS A 74 18.83 8.70 1.47
C CYS A 74 18.51 9.80 2.50
N GLY A 75 19.07 9.69 3.70
CA GLY A 75 18.82 10.63 4.81
C GLY A 75 17.50 10.40 5.56
N THR A 76 16.66 9.47 5.14
CA THR A 76 15.38 9.13 5.78
C THR A 76 15.55 7.98 6.77
N PRO A 77 15.29 8.20 8.08
CA PRO A 77 15.33 7.12 9.06
C PRO A 77 14.22 6.09 8.80
N ILE A 78 14.54 4.81 8.91
CA ILE A 78 13.60 3.71 8.72
C ILE A 78 13.48 2.90 10.00
N THR A 79 12.24 2.68 10.44
CA THR A 79 11.94 1.74 11.52
C THR A 79 11.35 0.46 10.94
N TYR A 80 11.82 -0.70 11.41
CA TYR A 80 11.32 -2.00 10.98
C TYR A 80 10.46 -2.64 12.06
N ILE A 81 9.29 -3.14 11.67
CA ILE A 81 8.40 -3.90 12.55
C ILE A 81 8.15 -5.26 11.91
N GLU A 82 8.46 -6.32 12.65
CA GLU A 82 8.27 -7.68 12.13
C GLU A 82 6.82 -8.13 12.32
N GLN A 83 6.19 -8.54 11.22
CA GLN A 83 4.96 -9.31 11.21
C GLN A 83 5.30 -10.81 11.27
N THR A 84 5.56 -11.33 12.47
CA THR A 84 5.90 -12.74 12.67
C THR A 84 4.76 -13.67 12.22
N GLU A 85 3.51 -13.27 12.48
CA GLU A 85 2.32 -13.98 12.02
C GLU A 85 1.67 -13.26 10.82
N ALA A 86 1.88 -13.81 9.62
CA ALA A 86 1.33 -13.29 8.37
C ALA A 86 -0.18 -13.60 8.20
N ILE A 87 -1.02 -13.12 9.11
CA ILE A 87 -2.47 -13.37 9.16
C ILE A 87 -3.32 -12.34 8.39
N GLY A 88 -2.68 -11.44 7.64
CA GLY A 88 -3.33 -10.52 6.71
C GLY A 88 -2.88 -9.06 6.83
N THR A 89 -3.36 -8.22 5.92
CA THR A 89 -2.97 -6.80 5.83
C THR A 89 -3.51 -5.94 6.98
N ALA A 90 -4.68 -6.27 7.55
CA ALA A 90 -5.19 -5.55 8.72
C ALA A 90 -4.27 -5.75 9.94
N HIS A 91 -3.70 -6.95 10.09
CA HIS A 91 -2.72 -7.22 11.15
C HIS A 91 -1.46 -6.38 10.94
N ALA A 92 -0.94 -6.33 9.70
CA ALA A 92 0.22 -5.53 9.36
C ALA A 92 0.00 -4.04 9.66
N VAL A 93 -1.18 -3.49 9.31
CA VAL A 93 -1.56 -2.11 9.67
C VAL A 93 -1.59 -1.93 11.18
N SER A 94 -2.22 -2.86 11.92
CA SER A 94 -2.35 -2.76 13.38
C SER A 94 -1.00 -2.71 14.09
N ILE A 95 -0.09 -3.63 13.80
CA ILE A 95 1.23 -3.69 14.48
C ILE A 95 2.12 -2.52 14.06
N GLY A 96 2.04 -2.12 12.79
CA GLY A 96 2.79 -0.99 12.27
C GLY A 96 2.35 0.33 12.90
N TRP A 97 1.05 0.51 13.06
CA TRP A 97 0.48 1.68 13.72
C TRP A 97 0.79 1.71 15.22
N GLN A 98 0.83 0.56 15.90
CA GLN A 98 1.23 0.50 17.31
C GLN A 98 2.67 1.00 17.54
N ALA A 99 3.54 0.79 16.57
CA ALA A 99 4.92 1.30 16.58
C ALA A 99 5.03 2.78 16.20
N CYS A 100 3.98 3.37 15.64
CA CYS A 100 3.91 4.80 15.35
C CYS A 100 3.40 5.57 16.58
N MET A 101 3.58 6.90 16.61
CA MET A 101 2.86 7.73 17.58
C MET A 101 1.35 7.67 17.24
N GLN A 102 0.62 6.83 17.98
CA GLN A 102 -0.79 6.41 17.82
C GLN A 102 -1.84 7.55 17.84
N ALA A 103 -1.42 8.80 17.71
CA ALA A 103 -2.25 9.99 17.73
C ALA A 103 -2.38 10.68 16.36
N GLU A 104 -1.55 10.33 15.39
CA GLU A 104 -1.53 10.98 14.07
C GLU A 104 -2.25 10.15 12.99
N GLY A 105 -2.69 10.82 11.92
CA GLY A 105 -3.08 10.14 10.69
C GLY A 105 -1.89 9.42 10.05
N THR A 106 -2.18 8.30 9.39
CA THR A 106 -1.15 7.44 8.80
C THR A 106 -1.43 7.23 7.32
N ILE A 107 -0.41 7.48 6.50
CA ILE A 107 -0.40 7.04 5.10
C ILE A 107 0.12 5.59 5.08
N ILE A 108 -0.68 4.68 4.53
CA ILE A 108 -0.38 3.25 4.49
C ILE A 108 -0.18 2.84 3.03
N ILE A 109 0.87 2.09 2.74
CA ILE A 109 1.30 1.75 1.39
C ILE A 109 1.59 0.25 1.34
N GLN A 110 0.98 -0.49 0.43
CA GLN A 110 1.43 -1.84 0.12
C GLN A 110 2.77 -1.79 -0.63
N ALA A 111 3.76 -2.56 -0.21
CA ALA A 111 5.13 -2.44 -0.72
C ALA A 111 5.29 -2.84 -2.21
N ASP A 112 4.25 -3.40 -2.82
CA ASP A 112 4.22 -3.80 -4.21
C ASP A 112 3.44 -2.83 -5.10
N VAL A 113 3.09 -1.63 -4.62
CA VAL A 113 2.51 -0.55 -5.43
C VAL A 113 3.44 0.66 -5.51
N TRP A 114 3.32 1.41 -6.60
CA TRP A 114 4.03 2.68 -6.81
C TRP A 114 3.02 3.76 -7.17
N ALA A 115 3.18 4.99 -6.71
CA ALA A 115 2.38 6.14 -7.14
C ALA A 115 3.25 7.39 -7.30
N GLU A 116 2.75 8.38 -8.03
CA GLU A 116 3.37 9.70 -8.20
C GLU A 116 3.50 10.48 -6.87
N PRO A 117 4.52 11.34 -6.70
CA PRO A 117 4.62 12.24 -5.54
C PRO A 117 3.34 13.05 -5.31
N GLU A 118 2.76 13.61 -6.37
CA GLU A 118 1.54 14.42 -6.31
C GLU A 118 0.32 13.61 -5.84
N PHE A 119 0.30 12.30 -6.08
CA PHE A 119 -0.77 11.44 -5.57
C PHE A 119 -0.73 11.34 -4.04
N TYR A 120 0.47 11.29 -3.44
CA TYR A 120 0.60 11.33 -1.99
C TYR A 120 0.14 12.68 -1.44
N GLU A 121 0.43 13.78 -2.13
CA GLU A 121 -0.03 15.12 -1.75
C GLU A 121 -1.56 15.23 -1.78
N ASP A 122 -2.21 14.74 -2.85
CA ASP A 122 -3.67 14.69 -2.96
C ASP A 122 -4.29 13.88 -1.81
N LEU A 123 -3.70 12.72 -1.51
CA LEU A 123 -4.16 11.84 -0.44
C LEU A 123 -4.00 12.48 0.94
N ILE A 124 -2.84 13.09 1.21
CA ILE A 124 -2.52 13.77 2.48
C ILE A 124 -3.47 14.94 2.72
N ASN A 125 -3.68 15.78 1.70
CA ASN A 125 -4.49 17.00 1.80
C ASN A 125 -6.00 16.76 1.66
N HIS A 126 -6.41 15.52 1.39
CA HIS A 126 -7.82 15.17 1.26
C HIS A 126 -8.62 15.53 2.54
N SER A 127 -9.82 16.08 2.36
CA SER A 127 -10.67 16.60 3.44
C SER A 127 -11.20 15.50 4.38
N PHE A 128 -11.37 14.29 3.87
CA PHE A 128 -11.70 13.13 4.70
C PHE A 128 -10.46 12.65 5.47
N PRO A 129 -10.62 12.26 6.75
CA PRO A 129 -9.54 11.71 7.55
C PRO A 129 -9.20 10.27 7.15
N ASP A 130 -10.14 9.60 6.47
CA ASP A 130 -10.06 8.21 6.02
C ASP A 130 -10.31 8.15 4.51
N VAL A 131 -9.37 7.60 3.75
CA VAL A 131 -9.38 7.65 2.28
C VAL A 131 -8.77 6.38 1.68
N LEU A 132 -9.44 5.82 0.67
CA LEU A 132 -8.88 4.76 -0.18
C LEU A 132 -8.42 5.33 -1.53
N SER A 133 -7.24 4.90 -1.99
CA SER A 133 -6.87 5.04 -3.40
C SER A 133 -7.70 4.11 -4.26
N VAL A 134 -8.21 4.60 -5.38
CA VAL A 134 -9.01 3.82 -6.33
C VAL A 134 -8.51 3.98 -7.75
N HIS A 135 -8.81 3.03 -8.62
CA HIS A 135 -8.58 3.15 -10.05
C HIS A 135 -9.71 2.48 -10.82
N ARG A 136 -10.15 3.11 -11.91
CA ARG A 136 -11.13 2.50 -12.80
C ARG A 136 -10.49 1.33 -13.56
N HIS A 137 -10.92 0.12 -13.25
CA HIS A 137 -10.47 -1.12 -13.88
C HIS A 137 -11.65 -2.00 -14.30
N VAL A 138 -11.87 -2.09 -15.61
CA VAL A 138 -12.90 -2.94 -16.22
C VAL A 138 -12.23 -4.17 -16.84
N CYS A 139 -12.55 -5.34 -16.30
CA CYS A 139 -12.07 -6.63 -16.78
C CYS A 139 -13.14 -7.70 -16.52
N SER A 140 -12.96 -8.88 -17.11
CA SER A 140 -13.87 -10.02 -16.91
C SER A 140 -13.54 -10.82 -15.65
N ARG A 141 -12.44 -10.51 -14.94
CA ARG A 141 -12.02 -11.22 -13.74
C ARG A 141 -12.72 -10.69 -12.50
N ARG A 142 -12.93 -11.61 -11.55
CA ARG A 142 -13.37 -11.25 -10.21
C ARG A 142 -12.20 -10.66 -9.43
N HIS A 143 -12.45 -9.49 -8.85
CA HIS A 143 -11.57 -8.78 -7.92
C HIS A 143 -12.38 -8.55 -6.65
N ASP A 144 -12.01 -9.23 -5.56
CA ASP A 144 -12.68 -9.03 -4.26
C ASP A 144 -12.36 -7.66 -3.68
N GLU A 145 -11.31 -7.03 -4.21
CA GLU A 145 -10.83 -5.71 -3.87
C GLU A 145 -11.59 -4.58 -4.62
N ARG A 146 -12.63 -4.95 -5.40
CA ARG A 146 -13.57 -3.95 -5.95
C ARG A 146 -14.23 -3.13 -4.85
N VAL A 147 -14.40 -1.85 -5.14
CA VAL A 147 -15.06 -0.88 -4.27
C VAL A 147 -16.25 -0.24 -4.99
N ASP A 148 -17.26 0.19 -4.24
CA ASP A 148 -18.37 0.98 -4.75
C ASP A 148 -18.27 2.41 -4.24
N LEU A 149 -18.67 3.35 -5.10
CA LEU A 149 -18.50 4.78 -4.89
C LEU A 149 -19.83 5.51 -5.11
N SER A 150 -20.10 6.53 -4.30
CA SER A 150 -21.14 7.54 -4.53
C SER A 150 -20.58 8.90 -4.14
N ASP A 151 -20.64 9.87 -5.05
CA ASP A 151 -20.21 11.26 -4.81
C ASP A 151 -18.80 11.39 -4.19
N GLY A 152 -17.85 10.61 -4.70
CA GLY A 152 -16.45 10.60 -4.21
C GLY A 152 -16.24 9.92 -2.86
N ARG A 153 -17.26 9.22 -2.34
CA ARG A 153 -17.21 8.46 -1.09
C ARG A 153 -17.30 6.97 -1.35
N ILE A 154 -16.55 6.19 -0.59
CA ILE A 154 -16.61 4.73 -0.62
C ILE A 154 -17.88 4.29 0.11
N THR A 155 -18.79 3.62 -0.61
CA THR A 155 -20.00 3.00 -0.04
C THR A 155 -19.79 1.51 0.22
N LYS A 156 -18.86 0.88 -0.50
CA LYS A 156 -18.43 -0.49 -0.27
C LYS A 156 -16.93 -0.59 -0.48
N ALA A 157 -16.19 -0.99 0.54
CA ALA A 157 -14.73 -1.10 0.51
C ALA A 157 -14.24 -2.52 0.16
N TRP A 158 -15.12 -3.52 0.14
CA TRP A 158 -14.75 -4.92 -0.10
C TRP A 158 -15.86 -5.65 -0.85
N LYS A 159 -15.48 -6.41 -1.89
CA LYS A 159 -16.36 -7.19 -2.78
C LYS A 159 -17.44 -6.30 -3.43
N GLY A 160 -17.02 -5.11 -3.86
CA GLY A 160 -17.82 -4.19 -4.69
C GLY A 160 -18.18 -4.75 -6.05
N THR A 161 -19.09 -4.07 -6.74
CA THR A 161 -19.56 -4.43 -8.08
C THR A 161 -19.28 -3.33 -9.11
N SER A 162 -18.81 -2.16 -8.68
CA SER A 162 -18.48 -1.05 -9.55
C SER A 162 -17.19 -1.30 -10.39
N PRO A 163 -16.92 -0.45 -11.40
CA PRO A 163 -15.71 -0.57 -12.22
C PRO A 163 -14.45 -0.08 -11.49
N TYR A 164 -14.47 0.16 -10.18
CA TYR A 164 -13.31 0.63 -9.41
C TYR A 164 -12.73 -0.48 -8.52
N VAL A 165 -11.41 -0.50 -8.44
CA VAL A 165 -10.64 -1.32 -7.48
C VAL A 165 -9.87 -0.41 -6.55
N GLU A 166 -9.62 -0.81 -5.30
CA GLU A 166 -8.64 -0.10 -4.49
C GLU A 166 -7.22 -0.35 -5.01
N CYS A 167 -6.30 0.56 -4.70
CA CYS A 167 -4.96 0.52 -5.27
C CYS A 167 -3.82 0.51 -4.25
N GLY A 168 -4.08 -0.01 -3.05
CA GLY A 168 -3.06 -0.35 -2.05
C GLY A 168 -2.37 0.83 -1.36
N ILE A 169 -2.83 2.07 -1.56
CA ILE A 169 -2.38 3.26 -0.82
C ILE A 169 -3.57 3.91 -0.12
N TRP A 170 -3.45 4.17 1.18
CA TRP A 170 -4.56 4.64 2.00
C TRP A 170 -4.12 5.76 2.96
N LYS A 171 -5.05 6.62 3.37
CA LYS A 171 -4.88 7.54 4.51
C LYS A 171 -5.87 7.11 5.57
N PHE A 172 -5.40 6.65 6.72
CA PHE A 172 -6.27 6.23 7.82
C PHE A 172 -6.05 7.09 9.07
N SER A 173 -7.15 7.45 9.69
CA SER A 173 -7.21 8.07 11.00
C SER A 173 -6.98 7.04 12.12
N PRO A 174 -6.58 7.48 13.33
CA PRO A 174 -6.59 6.63 14.52
C PRO A 174 -7.93 5.91 14.75
N THR A 175 -9.04 6.56 14.40
CA THR A 175 -10.38 5.99 14.53
C THR A 175 -10.56 4.77 13.62
N LEU A 176 -10.22 4.88 12.33
CA LEU A 176 -10.34 3.77 11.40
C LEU A 176 -9.32 2.66 11.70
N VAL A 177 -8.11 2.98 12.14
CA VAL A 177 -7.12 1.93 12.48
C VAL A 177 -7.62 1.03 13.62
N ARG A 178 -8.40 1.55 14.58
CA ARG A 178 -9.03 0.72 15.63
C ARG A 178 -10.05 -0.30 15.11
N TRP A 179 -10.49 -0.16 13.87
CA TRP A 179 -11.31 -1.15 13.17
C TRP A 179 -10.50 -2.28 12.54
N MET A 180 -9.18 -2.13 12.40
CA MET A 180 -8.33 -3.22 11.94
C MET A 180 -8.53 -4.45 12.83
N MET A 181 -8.53 -5.63 12.22
CA MET A 181 -8.77 -6.91 12.89
C MET A 181 -10.22 -7.14 13.37
N LYS A 182 -11.16 -6.21 13.17
CA LYS A 182 -12.57 -6.38 13.58
C LYS A 182 -13.38 -7.27 12.64
N ARG A 183 -12.91 -7.45 11.40
CA ARG A 183 -13.51 -8.38 10.43
C ARG A 183 -12.44 -9.23 9.78
N LYS A 184 -12.68 -10.55 9.79
CA LYS A 184 -11.90 -11.53 9.04
C LYS A 184 -12.71 -11.96 7.81
N ASP A 185 -12.06 -12.07 6.67
CA ASP A 185 -12.59 -12.77 5.49
C ASP A 185 -11.96 -14.16 5.42
N ASP A 186 -11.27 -14.52 4.32
CA ASP A 186 -10.34 -15.64 4.31
C ASP A 186 -9.13 -15.39 5.24
N GLU A 187 -8.64 -14.15 5.27
CA GLU A 187 -7.65 -13.63 6.22
C GLU A 187 -8.10 -12.28 6.81
N TYR A 188 -7.31 -11.70 7.73
CA TYR A 188 -7.58 -10.35 8.24
C TYR A 188 -7.17 -9.30 7.21
N ARG A 189 -8.06 -9.06 6.23
CA ARG A 189 -7.87 -8.06 5.18
C ARG A 189 -8.23 -6.66 5.68
N ALA A 190 -7.37 -5.68 5.39
CA ALA A 190 -7.60 -4.28 5.76
C ALA A 190 -8.95 -3.78 5.20
N LEU A 191 -9.24 -4.06 3.92
CA LEU A 191 -10.50 -3.64 3.30
C LEU A 191 -11.76 -4.24 3.92
N ALA A 192 -11.70 -5.49 4.39
CA ALA A 192 -12.82 -6.08 5.14
C ALA A 192 -13.04 -5.33 6.47
N SER A 193 -11.96 -4.87 7.11
CA SER A 193 -12.04 -4.03 8.32
C SER A 193 -12.57 -2.62 8.00
N VAL A 194 -12.17 -2.02 6.88
CA VAL A 194 -12.73 -0.73 6.40
C VAL A 194 -14.22 -0.87 6.11
N GLN A 195 -14.64 -1.96 5.48
CA GLN A 195 -16.05 -2.24 5.22
C GLN A 195 -16.86 -2.30 6.54
N ALA A 196 -16.33 -2.92 7.59
CA ALA A 196 -16.97 -2.94 8.90
C ALA A 196 -17.10 -1.53 9.51
N ALA A 197 -16.11 -0.66 9.31
CA ALA A 197 -16.17 0.73 9.78
C ALA A 197 -17.23 1.55 9.03
N ILE A 198 -17.35 1.37 7.70
CA ILE A 198 -18.37 2.02 6.87
C ILE A 198 -19.78 1.61 7.32
N GLU A 199 -20.00 0.31 7.56
CA GLU A 199 -21.28 -0.20 8.06
C GLU A 199 -21.64 0.35 9.45
N ALA A 200 -20.64 0.72 10.25
CA ALA A 200 -20.82 1.42 11.51
C ALA A 200 -20.96 2.94 11.39
N GLY A 201 -21.04 3.47 10.15
CA GLY A 201 -21.29 4.88 9.86
C GLY A 201 -20.03 5.74 9.68
N LEU A 202 -18.83 5.14 9.64
CA LEU A 202 -17.60 5.90 9.45
C LEU A 202 -17.46 6.37 7.99
N PRO A 203 -17.29 7.68 7.74
CA PRO A 203 -17.18 8.20 6.39
C PRO A 203 -15.79 7.92 5.79
N VAL A 204 -15.75 7.33 4.58
CA VAL A 204 -14.50 7.06 3.86
C VAL A 204 -14.54 7.72 2.49
N GLY A 205 -13.55 8.58 2.21
CA GLY A 205 -13.38 9.23 0.90
C GLY A 205 -12.61 8.37 -0.09
N SER A 206 -12.51 8.84 -1.33
CA SER A 206 -11.71 8.20 -2.38
C SER A 206 -10.85 9.20 -3.13
N VAL A 207 -9.64 8.80 -3.52
CA VAL A 207 -8.82 9.54 -4.49
C VAL A 207 -8.50 8.60 -5.65
N GLU A 208 -8.87 9.02 -6.86
CA GLU A 208 -8.61 8.24 -8.06
C GLU A 208 -7.17 8.40 -8.55
N ARG A 209 -6.53 7.28 -8.86
CA ARG A 209 -5.20 7.21 -9.44
C ARG A 209 -5.28 7.29 -10.96
N LYS A 210 -4.39 8.07 -11.57
CA LYS A 210 -4.24 8.12 -13.03
C LYS A 210 -3.76 6.80 -13.63
N ARG A 211 -2.99 6.02 -12.85
CA ARG A 211 -2.38 4.75 -13.27
C ARG A 211 -2.39 3.75 -12.12
N TRP A 212 -2.52 2.46 -12.45
CA TRP A 212 -2.40 1.37 -11.50
C TRP A 212 -1.09 0.62 -11.73
N ILE A 213 -0.02 1.07 -11.07
CA ILE A 213 1.32 0.46 -11.15
C ILE A 213 1.54 -0.42 -9.91
N HIS A 214 1.72 -1.71 -10.11
CA HIS A 214 1.94 -2.68 -9.04
C HIS A 214 2.74 -3.90 -9.53
N LEU A 215 3.40 -4.63 -8.63
CA LEU A 215 4.01 -5.94 -8.90
C LEU A 215 3.09 -7.13 -8.59
N GLY A 216 1.92 -6.86 -8.00
CA GLY A 216 0.94 -7.86 -7.57
C GLY A 216 -0.21 -8.11 -8.54
N GLY A 217 -1.37 -8.43 -7.97
CA GLY A 217 -2.64 -8.53 -8.69
C GLY A 217 -2.95 -9.92 -9.24
N THR A 218 -4.23 -10.11 -9.54
CA THR A 218 -4.77 -11.23 -10.33
C THR A 218 -4.79 -10.90 -11.83
N GLU A 219 -4.64 -9.63 -12.18
CA GLU A 219 -4.59 -9.11 -13.55
C GLU A 219 -3.70 -7.86 -13.61
N PRO A 220 -2.93 -7.64 -14.69
CA PRO A 220 -2.62 -8.58 -15.77
C PRO A 220 -1.76 -9.77 -15.27
N THR A 221 -1.37 -10.71 -16.16
CA THR A 221 -0.47 -11.81 -15.74
C THR A 221 0.84 -11.24 -15.20
N VAL A 222 1.51 -11.95 -14.28
CA VAL A 222 2.77 -11.48 -13.67
C VAL A 222 3.79 -11.03 -14.72
N GLN A 223 3.96 -11.81 -15.80
CA GLN A 223 4.90 -11.45 -16.86
C GLN A 223 4.49 -10.20 -17.64
N ALA A 224 3.21 -10.06 -17.99
CA ALA A 224 2.71 -8.89 -18.69
C ALA A 224 2.82 -7.64 -17.81
N ASN A 225 2.50 -7.79 -16.52
CA ASN A 225 2.60 -6.73 -15.54
C ASN A 225 4.05 -6.25 -15.39
N LEU A 226 5.00 -7.18 -15.18
CA LEU A 226 6.43 -6.85 -15.08
C LEU A 226 6.96 -6.11 -16.31
N LYS A 227 6.51 -6.48 -17.52
CA LYS A 227 6.88 -5.76 -18.75
C LYS A 227 6.34 -4.32 -18.76
N GLN A 228 5.09 -4.14 -18.35
CA GLN A 228 4.46 -2.81 -18.28
C GLN A 228 5.14 -1.92 -17.22
N VAL A 229 5.34 -2.44 -16.01
CA VAL A 229 6.02 -1.73 -14.92
C VAL A 229 7.46 -1.37 -15.31
N THR A 230 8.20 -2.31 -15.90
CA THR A 230 9.58 -2.07 -16.35
C THR A 230 9.62 -0.95 -17.39
N ARG A 231 8.77 -0.99 -18.42
CA ARG A 231 8.70 0.07 -19.43
C ARG A 231 8.37 1.42 -18.80
N PHE A 232 7.36 1.44 -17.92
CA PHE A 232 6.95 2.67 -17.25
C PHE A 232 8.08 3.31 -16.43
N LEU A 233 8.84 2.51 -15.68
CA LEU A 233 9.94 3.01 -14.87
C LEU A 233 11.17 3.38 -15.71
N MET A 234 11.42 2.70 -16.84
CA MET A 234 12.46 3.07 -17.81
C MET A 234 12.24 4.50 -18.35
N ASP A 235 11.01 4.83 -18.73
CA ASP A 235 10.66 6.17 -19.25
C ASP A 235 10.92 7.28 -18.21
N ARG A 236 10.93 6.95 -16.91
CA ARG A 236 11.19 7.87 -15.80
C ARG A 236 12.64 7.88 -15.31
N ALA A 237 13.41 6.84 -15.64
CA ALA A 237 14.83 6.73 -15.29
C ALA A 237 15.72 7.53 -16.25
N THR A 238 15.17 7.99 -17.38
CA THR A 238 15.88 8.75 -18.40
C THR A 238 15.82 10.24 -18.02
N PRO A 239 16.96 10.96 -17.96
CA PRO A 239 17.01 12.37 -17.56
C PRO A 239 16.14 13.31 -18.39
#